data_AF-A0A6J5C660-F1
#
_entry.id   AF-A0A6J5C660-F1
#
_cell.length_a   1.000
_cell.length_b   1.000
_cell.length_c   1.000
_cell.angle_alpha   90.00
_cell.angle_beta   90.00
_cell.angle_gamma   90.00
#
_symmetry.space_group_name_H-M   'P 1'
#
loop_
_entity.id
_entity.type
_entity.pdbx_description
1 polymer ?
#
loop_
_entity_poly.entity_id
_entity_poly.type
_entity_poly.pdbx_seq_one_letter_code
_entity_poly.pdbx_strand_id
1 'polypeptide(L)' 'MKFLSSMAPDWNISLFHYRNQGADYSSILVGIQVPETDNAEFERFLSTLGYPYWEETQNPVYRLFLA' A
#
# COMPACT_ATOMS: atom_id res chain seq x y z
N MET A 1 7.65 0.16 -13.04
CA MET A 1 7.79 0.33 -11.58
C MET A 1 7.66 1.81 -11.24
N LYS A 2 6.46 2.32 -10.99
CA LYS A 2 6.26 3.71 -10.52
C LYS A 2 6.03 3.78 -9.01
N PHE A 3 5.35 2.78 -8.45
CA PHE A 3 4.98 2.72 -7.02
C PHE A 3 6.16 2.90 -6.05
N LEU A 4 7.18 2.02 -6.11
CA LEU A 4 8.34 2.09 -5.23
C LEU A 4 9.22 3.33 -5.49
N SER A 5 9.22 3.83 -6.73
CA SER A 5 10.03 4.98 -7.14
C SER A 5 9.42 6.33 -6.72
N SER A 6 8.11 6.35 -6.44
CA SER A 6 7.37 7.54 -6.02
C SER A 6 7.12 7.60 -4.50
N MET A 7 7.54 6.57 -3.76
CA MET A 7 7.39 6.50 -2.31
C MET A 7 8.48 7.35 -1.62
N ALA A 8 8.12 8.05 -0.54
CA ALA A 8 9.10 8.78 0.26
C ALA A 8 10.12 7.80 0.86
N PRO A 9 11.42 8.13 0.88
CA PRO A 9 12.47 7.24 1.34
C PRO A 9 12.38 6.90 2.83
N ASP A 10 11.65 7.71 3.61
CA ASP A 10 11.51 7.55 5.06
C ASP A 10 10.29 6.74 5.48
N TRP A 11 9.44 6.32 4.53
CA TRP A 11 8.32 5.43 4.82
C TRP A 11 8.79 3.97 4.79
N ASN A 12 8.37 3.17 5.78
CA ASN A 12 8.72 1.76 5.84
C ASN A 12 7.63 0.89 5.24
N ILE A 13 8.00 -0.07 4.39
CA ILE A 13 7.09 -1.12 3.93
C ILE A 13 7.12 -2.25 4.97
N SER A 14 6.02 -2.42 5.70
CA SER A 14 5.88 -3.48 6.72
C SER A 14 5.33 -4.79 6.15
N LEU A 15 4.61 -4.72 5.03
CA LEU A 15 4.02 -5.88 4.36
C LEU A 15 4.09 -5.68 2.85
N PHE A 16 4.51 -6.71 2.12
CA PHE A 16 4.44 -6.71 0.66
C PHE A 16 4.00 -8.10 0.19
N HIS A 17 2.74 -8.20 -0.24
CA HIS A 17 2.18 -9.42 -0.78
C HIS A 17 1.75 -9.19 -2.23
N TYR A 18 2.40 -9.92 -3.14
CA TYR A 18 2.11 -9.89 -4.56
C TYR A 18 1.55 -11.25 -4.98
N ARG A 19 0.37 -11.24 -5.59
CA ARG A 19 -0.23 -12.46 -6.14
C ARG A 19 -0.37 -12.32 -7.66
N ASN A 20 0.40 -13.09 -8.40
CA ASN A 20 0.21 -13.25 -9.84
C ASN A 20 -0.89 -14.28 -10.10
N GLN A 21 -2.02 -13.87 -10.68
CA GLN A 21 -3.17 -14.73 -10.96
C GLN A 21 -3.29 -15.10 -12.46
N GLY A 22 -2.20 -15.02 -13.24
CA GLY A 22 -2.12 -15.63 -14.59
C GLY A 22 -3.08 -15.08 -15.66
N ALA A 23 -3.97 -14.14 -15.32
CA ALA A 23 -4.91 -13.49 -16.22
C ALA A 23 -4.88 -11.99 -15.94
N ASP A 24 -4.19 -11.21 -16.78
CA ASP A 24 -4.13 -9.74 -16.97
C ASP A 24 -4.29 -8.76 -15.78
N TYR A 25 -4.42 -9.26 -14.57
CA TYR A 25 -4.74 -8.54 -13.35
C TYR A 25 -3.81 -9.07 -12.26
N SER A 26 -3.01 -8.18 -11.73
CA SER A 26 -2.22 -8.41 -10.53
C SER A 26 -2.69 -7.44 -9.47
N SER A 27 -2.92 -7.96 -8.27
CA SER A 27 -3.24 -7.14 -7.10
C SER A 27 -2.09 -7.25 -6.13
N ILE A 28 -1.71 -6.10 -5.59
CA ILE A 28 -0.66 -6.00 -4.59
C ILE A 28 -1.32 -5.53 -3.32
N LEU A 29 -1.01 -6.22 -2.24
CA LEU A 29 -1.30 -5.77 -0.91
C LEU A 29 -0.02 -5.26 -0.29
N VAL A 30 -0.02 -4.00 0.13
CA VAL A 30 1.12 -3.34 0.76
C VAL A 30 0.69 -2.76 2.09
N GLY A 31 1.48 -3.01 3.14
CA GLY A 31 1.42 -2.30 4.40
C GLY A 31 2.53 -1.25 4.44
N ILE A 32 2.18 0.01 4.69
CA ILE A 32 3.12 1.12 4.78
C ILE A 32 2.97 1.74 6.17
N GLN A 33 4.09 1.91 6.87
CA GLN A 33 4.16 2.65 8.11
C GLN A 33 4.45 4.11 7.78
N VAL A 34 3.46 4.96 8.01
CA VAL A 34 3.51 6.40 7.76
C VAL A 34 3.35 7.12 9.10
N PRO A 35 4.27 8.03 9.47
CA PRO A 35 4.07 8.89 10.63
C PRO A 35 2.80 9.74 10.46
N GLU A 36 2.07 10.01 11.55
CA GLU A 36 0.83 10.80 11.48
C GLU A 36 1.03 12.20 10.90
N THR A 37 2.24 12.76 11.05
CA THR A 37 2.64 14.06 10.46
C THR A 37 2.62 14.06 8.94
N ASP A 38 2.75 12.90 8.32
CA ASP A 38 2.95 12.74 6.88
C ASP A 38 1.69 12.27 6.17
N ASN A 39 0.57 12.13 6.89
CA ASN A 39 -0.71 11.66 6.34
C ASN A 39 -1.15 12.47 5.10
N ALA A 40 -0.97 13.81 5.12
CA ALA A 40 -1.33 14.66 4.00
C ALA A 40 -0.44 14.42 2.75
N GLU A 41 0.84 14.10 2.97
CA GLU A 41 1.76 13.73 1.89
C GLU A 41 1.45 12.34 1.36
N PHE A 42 1.07 11.42 2.25
CA PHE A 42 0.65 10.07 1.88
C PHE A 42 -0.62 10.06 1.03
N GLU A 43 -1.64 10.83 1.39
CA GLU A 43 -2.85 10.99 0.57
C GLU A 43 -2.52 11.55 -0.83
N ARG A 44 -1.61 12.54 -0.90
CA ARG A 44 -1.12 13.06 -2.17
C ARG A 44 -0.42 11.99 -2.98
N PHE A 45 0.48 11.23 -2.36
CA PHE A 45 1.15 10.10 -3.00
C PHE A 45 0.14 9.11 -3.58
N LEU A 46 -0.85 8.67 -2.81
CA LEU A 46 -1.90 7.76 -3.27
C LEU A 46 -2.67 8.31 -4.48
N SER A 47 -2.98 9.61 -4.48
CA SER A 47 -3.64 10.26 -5.62
C SER A 47 -2.77 10.26 -6.90
N THR A 48 -1.44 10.27 -6.76
CA THR A 48 -0.51 10.28 -7.91
C THR A 48 -0.26 8.89 -8.52
N LEU A 49 -0.59 7.81 -7.80
CA LEU A 49 -0.36 6.44 -8.26
C LEU A 49 -1.19 6.11 -9.51
N GLY A 50 -2.37 6.69 -9.66
CA GLY A 50 -3.26 6.46 -10.81
C GLY A 50 -3.78 5.02 -10.93
N TYR A 51 -3.61 4.22 -9.88
CA TYR A 51 -4.14 2.86 -9.75
C TYR A 51 -5.36 2.88 -8.82
N PRO A 52 -6.39 2.06 -9.07
CA PRO A 52 -7.43 1.82 -8.08
C PRO A 52 -6.78 1.18 -6.84
N TYR A 53 -7.06 1.76 -5.68
CA TYR A 53 -6.64 1.23 -4.38
C TYR A 53 -7.81 1.25 -3.41
N TRP A 54 -7.72 0.43 -2.37
CA TRP A 54 -8.70 0.38 -1.28
C TRP A 54 -7.98 0.42 0.05
N GLU A 55 -8.49 1.19 0.99
CA GLU A 55 -7.95 1.21 2.34
C GLU A 55 -8.44 -0.01 3.12
N GLU A 56 -7.50 -0.86 3.54
CA GLU A 56 -7.78 -2.09 4.28
C GLU A 56 -7.31 -2.02 5.74
N THR A 57 -6.86 -0.84 6.21
CA THR A 57 -6.28 -0.61 7.56
C THR A 57 -7.19 -1.10 8.70
N GLN A 58 -8.51 -0.94 8.54
CA GLN A 58 -9.50 -1.33 9.56
C GLN A 58 -10.10 -2.72 9.35
N ASN A 59 -9.68 -3.46 8.32
CA ASN A 59 -10.27 -4.75 8.00
C ASN A 59 -9.95 -5.78 9.11
N PRO A 60 -10.97 -6.36 9.77
CA PRO A 60 -10.78 -7.28 10.89
C PRO A 60 -10.04 -8.56 10.50
N VAL A 61 -10.10 -8.97 9.23
CA VAL A 61 -9.39 -10.15 8.71
C VAL A 61 -7.87 -9.97 8.79
N TYR A 62 -7.35 -8.76 8.56
CA TYR A 62 -5.90 -8.50 8.69
C TYR A 62 -5.41 -8.78 10.10
N ARG A 63 -6.14 -8.29 11.11
CA ARG A 63 -5.81 -8.51 12.53
C ARG A 63 -5.85 -9.98 12.92
N LEU A 64 -6.66 -10.79 12.23
CA LEU A 64 -6.84 -12.21 12.53
C LEU A 64 -5.76 -13.10 11.91
N PHE A 65 -5.17 -12.71 10.77
CA PHE A 65 -4.32 -13.62 9.97
C PHE A 65 -2.90 -13.12 9.69
N LEU A 66 -2.58 -11.84 9.97
CA LEU A 66 -1.28 -11.23 9.61
C LEU A 66 -0.52 -10.67 10.83
N ALA A 67 -0.84 -11.12 12.05
CA ALA A 67 -0.20 -10.69 13.30
C ALA A 67 1.28 -11.08 13.40
#